data_AF-A0A368H4F7-F1
#
_entry.id   AF-A0A368H4F7-F1
#
_cell.length_a   1.000
_cell.length_b   1.000
_cell.length_c   1.000
_cell.angle_alpha   90.00
_cell.angle_beta   90.00
_cell.angle_gamma   90.00
#
_symmetry.space_group_name_H-M   'P 1'
#
loop_
_entity.id
_entity.type
_entity.pdbx_description
1 polymer ?
#
loop_
_entity_poly.entity_id
_entity_poly.type
_entity_poly.pdbx_seq_one_letter_code
_entity_poly.pdbx_strand_id
1 'polypeptide(L)'
;MDLAIGGEEGKVRIFDVTRSTGAGKTPLRSVRASQTSVRCVEFSSCGKMLYSMASDGMLKQWDIADTGTKPVVEFAAHKDAIRASAISVPNNTLVITGGYDHKVKLWDSRCATEGPSVEMDAGAPVESVVFLNSEHLIATAAGAVVRIWDIAAGGRLLMSLQQHHKTVTSLCLGKKGDVLLSGGIDRRVNVFRLIDFSLLHSMSMAAPVLSLAMSPDDETMAVGIGQLLAIHRREPEAKAMVSAQEVNKRTMIRTAAPRVHVQEAVKSRESIEITAKSTDQHRLSKIDSLLKGYQHSSAVRKMFQSYYFHTKKEEVVAWLRVIIHRGAIHRAISGQGNDVLVNLLRFLHLQMFRGSHFDVLRHVVDAFFEVYANEELHPKVAKLALGLKTVVGKELVVQNQLSQTIGALESIMNAARTSSLHFEPPKDMSSLAKEGLRQLAERQSDPLGLFGEPTLGSLSLDLLDNKANSQIAV
;
A
#
# COMPACT_ATOMS: atom_id res chain seq x y z
N MET A 1 18.07 10.89 29.24
CA MET A 1 17.33 11.25 28.00
C MET A 1 16.60 12.52 28.33
N ASP A 2 16.91 13.57 27.58
CA ASP A 2 16.36 14.89 27.85
C ASP A 2 15.18 15.13 26.90
N LEU A 3 14.11 15.67 27.43
CA LEU A 3 12.89 16.00 26.70
C LEU A 3 12.76 17.51 26.63
N ALA A 4 12.67 18.07 25.43
CA ALA A 4 12.38 19.48 25.22
C ALA A 4 10.92 19.65 24.79
N ILE A 5 10.24 20.65 25.36
CA ILE A 5 8.85 20.98 25.08
C ILE A 5 8.76 22.46 24.76
N GLY A 6 8.19 22.78 23.59
CA GLY A 6 7.77 24.15 23.25
C GLY A 6 6.37 24.42 23.79
N GLY A 7 6.19 25.58 24.44
CA GLY A 7 4.89 26.02 24.92
C GLY A 7 4.30 27.16 24.08
N GLU A 8 2.98 27.34 24.21
CA GLU A 8 2.27 28.49 23.62
C GLU A 8 2.72 29.83 24.21
N GLU A 9 3.24 29.83 25.44
CA GLU A 9 3.84 30.99 26.11
C GLU A 9 5.17 31.47 25.49
N GLY A 10 5.68 30.79 24.45
CA GLY A 10 6.97 31.09 23.83
C GLY A 10 8.21 30.61 24.62
N LYS A 11 7.98 29.77 25.63
CA LYS A 11 9.03 29.15 26.44
C LYS A 11 9.35 27.75 25.94
N VAL A 12 10.64 27.42 25.91
CA VAL A 12 11.15 26.07 25.70
C VAL A 12 11.61 25.52 27.04
N ARG A 13 11.00 24.42 27.47
CA ARG A 13 11.28 23.76 28.76
C ARG A 13 12.00 22.43 28.49
N ILE A 14 13.10 22.21 29.18
CA ILE A 14 13.89 20.97 29.09
C ILE A 14 13.70 20.18 30.38
N PHE A 15 13.45 18.88 30.26
CA PHE A 15 13.18 17.95 31.36
C PHE A 15 14.08 16.72 31.25
N ASP A 16 14.53 16.20 32.39
CA ASP A 16 15.14 14.89 32.46
C ASP A 16 14.05 13.82 32.62
N VAL A 17 14.01 12.86 31.70
CA VAL A 17 13.04 11.76 31.75
C VAL A 17 13.35 10.78 32.90
N THR A 18 14.61 10.65 33.32
CA THR A 18 15.01 9.69 34.36
C THR A 18 14.55 10.09 35.76
N ARG A 19 14.30 11.39 35.99
CA ARG A 19 13.84 11.95 37.27
C ARG A 19 12.33 11.77 37.52
N SER A 20 11.66 10.93 36.74
CA SER A 20 10.19 10.90 36.55
C SER A 20 9.35 10.26 37.68
N THR A 21 9.92 9.82 38.81
CA THR A 21 9.15 9.10 39.85
C THR A 21 8.79 9.93 41.10
N GLY A 22 8.94 11.26 41.07
CA GLY A 22 8.54 12.15 42.19
C GLY A 22 7.61 13.30 41.77
N ALA A 23 6.64 13.63 42.62
CA ALA A 23 5.46 14.49 42.40
C ALA A 23 5.69 15.99 42.10
N GLY A 24 6.81 16.35 41.47
CA GLY A 24 7.08 17.72 41.03
C GLY A 24 8.18 17.75 39.98
N LYS A 25 7.81 17.65 38.70
CA LYS A 25 8.75 17.77 37.59
C LYS A 25 9.12 19.24 37.41
N THR A 26 10.13 19.72 38.13
CA THR A 26 10.75 21.01 37.82
C THR A 26 11.48 20.89 36.48
N PRO A 27 11.30 21.83 35.55
CA PRO A 27 12.11 21.85 34.33
C PRO A 27 13.58 22.03 34.73
N LEU A 28 14.48 21.24 34.15
CA LEU A 28 15.92 21.44 34.29
C LEU A 28 16.29 22.86 33.84
N ARG A 29 15.67 23.29 32.75
CA ARG A 29 15.86 24.60 32.16
C ARG A 29 14.56 25.10 31.53
N SER A 30 14.32 26.40 31.66
CA SER A 30 13.26 27.10 30.92
C SER A 30 13.88 28.29 30.21
N VAL A 31 13.91 28.26 28.89
CA VAL A 31 14.41 29.35 28.05
C VAL A 31 13.23 30.08 27.42
N ARG A 32 13.22 31.41 27.47
CA ARG A 32 12.22 32.21 26.74
C ARG A 32 12.74 32.44 25.33
N ALA A 33 12.25 31.65 24.38
CA ALA A 33 12.77 31.68 23.02
C ALA A 33 12.11 32.76 22.16
N SER A 34 10.79 32.93 22.29
CA SER A 34 10.06 34.00 21.61
C SER A 34 8.94 34.58 22.47
N GLN A 35 8.28 35.63 21.96
CA GLN A 35 7.07 36.17 22.57
C GLN A 35 5.81 35.40 22.15
N THR A 36 5.85 34.67 21.03
CA THR A 36 4.73 33.82 20.58
C THR A 36 5.05 32.33 20.69
N SER A 37 4.06 31.49 20.33
CA SER A 37 4.11 30.05 20.50
C SER A 37 5.31 29.39 19.80
N VAL A 38 5.99 28.48 20.51
CA VAL A 38 7.01 27.63 19.90
C VAL A 38 6.33 26.35 19.41
N ARG A 39 6.26 26.16 18.09
CA ARG A 39 5.53 25.03 17.49
C ARG A 39 6.39 23.79 17.34
N CYS A 40 7.68 23.98 17.07
CA CYS A 40 8.63 22.91 16.84
C CYS A 40 9.90 23.13 17.65
N VAL A 41 10.37 22.05 18.28
CA VAL A 41 11.62 22.01 19.03
C VAL A 41 12.33 20.73 18.70
N GLU A 42 13.58 20.82 18.25
CA GLU A 42 14.36 19.66 17.85
C GLU A 42 15.77 19.72 18.41
N PHE A 43 16.25 18.57 18.89
CA PHE A 43 17.64 18.41 19.29
C PHE A 43 18.50 18.08 18.07
N SER A 44 19.69 18.64 18.03
CA SER A 44 20.74 18.15 17.14
C SER A 44 21.10 16.69 17.48
N SER A 45 21.52 15.89 16.50
CA SER A 45 21.89 14.49 16.72
C SER A 45 23.09 14.33 17.66
N CYS A 46 23.93 15.36 17.81
CA CYS A 46 25.01 15.40 18.80
C CYS A 46 24.53 15.71 20.24
N GLY A 47 23.27 16.12 20.41
CA GLY A 47 22.64 16.41 21.70
C GLY A 47 23.13 17.68 22.40
N LYS A 48 24.01 18.47 21.78
CA LYS A 48 24.56 19.71 22.36
C LYS A 48 23.74 20.95 22.05
N MET A 49 23.12 20.96 20.88
CA MET A 49 22.37 22.11 20.35
C MET A 49 20.88 21.81 20.29
N LEU A 50 20.07 22.83 20.57
CA LEU A 50 18.62 22.81 20.48
C LEU A 50 18.14 23.87 19.50
N TYR A 51 17.28 23.48 18.55
CA TYR A 51 16.64 24.41 17.63
C TYR A 51 15.20 24.66 18.07
N SER A 52 14.85 25.94 18.13
CA SER A 52 13.54 26.45 18.52
C SER A 52 12.93 27.19 17.34
N MET A 53 11.73 26.80 16.93
CA MET A 53 11.01 27.46 15.84
C MET A 53 9.68 27.99 16.33
N ALA A 54 9.53 29.31 16.23
CA ALA A 54 8.38 30.04 16.72
C ALA A 54 7.39 30.37 15.60
N SER A 55 6.15 30.68 16.00
CA SER A 55 5.13 31.25 15.11
C SER A 55 5.50 32.65 14.58
N ASP A 56 6.53 33.29 15.11
CA ASP A 56 7.05 34.58 14.62
C ASP A 56 7.91 34.46 13.35
N GLY A 57 8.09 33.25 12.80
CA GLY A 57 8.96 33.03 11.65
C GLY A 57 10.46 32.95 12.01
N MET A 58 10.80 33.08 13.30
CA MET A 58 12.16 33.03 13.81
C MET A 58 12.60 31.61 14.14
N LEU A 59 13.78 31.23 13.67
CA LEU A 59 14.52 30.03 14.02
C LEU A 59 15.68 30.43 14.94
N LYS A 60 15.74 29.86 16.14
CA LYS A 60 16.80 30.14 17.12
C LYS A 60 17.52 28.87 17.52
N GLN A 61 18.85 28.94 17.56
CA GLN A 61 19.72 27.85 18.00
C GLN A 61 20.25 28.16 19.40
N TRP A 62 20.15 27.18 20.30
CA TRP A 62 20.54 27.28 21.71
C TRP A 62 21.59 26.23 22.04
N ASP A 63 22.64 26.63 22.74
CA ASP A 63 23.57 25.69 23.37
C ASP A 63 23.00 25.26 24.72
N ILE A 64 22.94 23.95 24.95
CA ILE A 64 22.45 23.37 26.19
C ILE A 64 23.50 23.49 27.30
N ALA A 65 24.79 23.57 26.97
CA ALA A 65 25.84 23.76 27.95
C ALA A 65 25.89 25.21 28.47
N ASP A 66 25.67 26.18 27.58
CA ASP A 66 25.70 27.59 27.96
C ASP A 66 24.51 27.93 28.87
N THR A 67 24.79 28.63 29.98
CA THR A 67 23.78 29.06 30.96
C THR A 67 23.17 30.41 30.58
N GLY A 68 23.68 31.05 29.53
CA GLY A 68 23.16 32.30 28.99
C GLY A 68 21.72 32.19 28.44
N THR A 69 20.97 33.29 28.57
CA THR A 69 19.62 33.46 27.97
C THR A 69 19.68 33.89 26.50
N LYS A 70 20.87 33.89 25.87
CA LYS A 70 21.08 34.37 24.50
C LYS A 70 21.16 33.18 23.53
N PRO A 71 20.48 33.25 22.37
CA PRO A 71 20.66 32.24 21.34
C PRO A 71 22.06 32.37 20.72
N VAL A 72 22.63 31.24 20.29
CA VAL A 72 23.91 31.18 19.57
C VAL A 72 23.75 31.75 18.15
N VAL A 73 22.63 31.39 17.51
CA VAL A 73 22.27 31.86 16.17
C VAL A 73 20.78 32.18 16.13
N GLU A 74 20.43 33.26 15.43
CA GLU A 74 19.04 33.67 15.16
C GLU A 74 18.86 33.90 13.65
N PHE A 75 17.88 33.22 13.07
CA PHE A 75 17.53 33.29 11.67
C PHE A 75 16.09 33.79 11.51
N ALA A 76 15.90 34.86 10.73
CA ALA A 76 14.59 35.27 10.24
C ALA A 76 14.19 34.38 9.06
N ALA A 77 13.68 33.19 9.36
CA ALA A 77 13.54 32.15 8.35
C ALA A 77 12.33 32.39 7.43
N HIS A 78 11.17 32.68 8.01
CA HIS A 78 9.91 32.82 7.27
C HIS A 78 9.21 34.14 7.59
N LYS A 79 8.35 34.59 6.67
CA LYS A 79 7.51 35.78 6.89
C LYS A 79 6.27 35.49 7.73
N ASP A 80 5.90 34.21 7.82
CA ASP A 80 4.75 33.70 8.54
C ASP A 80 5.19 32.55 9.47
N ALA A 81 4.25 32.00 10.23
CA ALA A 81 4.51 30.97 11.22
C ALA A 81 5.20 29.73 10.65
N ILE A 82 6.24 29.28 11.36
CA ILE A 82 6.91 28.00 11.09
C ILE A 82 6.10 26.91 11.77
N ARG A 83 5.66 25.92 10.98
CA ARG A 83 4.86 24.79 11.47
C ARG A 83 5.59 23.46 11.40
N ALA A 84 6.57 23.36 10.50
CA ALA A 84 7.31 22.15 10.22
C ALA A 84 8.81 22.38 10.29
N SER A 85 9.53 21.36 10.72
CA SER A 85 10.98 21.36 10.80
C SER A 85 11.54 19.97 10.67
N ALA A 86 12.81 19.89 10.29
CA ALA A 86 13.61 18.69 10.41
C ALA A 86 15.09 19.04 10.50
N ILE A 87 15.85 18.32 11.30
CA ILE A 87 17.32 18.34 11.34
C ILE A 87 17.88 17.12 10.60
N SER A 88 18.96 17.31 9.86
CA SER A 88 19.67 16.18 9.25
C SER A 88 20.37 15.37 10.34
N VAL A 89 20.04 14.09 10.43
CA VAL A 89 20.61 13.15 11.39
C VAL A 89 22.14 13.02 11.25
N PRO A 90 22.70 12.80 10.04
CA PRO A 90 24.14 12.73 9.83
C PRO A 90 24.84 14.09 9.83
N ASN A 91 24.20 15.16 9.32
CA ASN A 91 24.78 16.51 9.33
C ASN A 91 24.03 17.45 10.28
N ASN A 92 24.59 17.63 11.47
CA ASN A 92 24.02 18.45 12.53
C ASN A 92 23.93 19.95 12.27
N THR A 93 24.55 20.43 11.18
CA THR A 93 24.53 21.85 10.85
C THR A 93 23.36 22.23 9.95
N LEU A 94 22.74 21.26 9.27
CA LEU A 94 21.67 21.46 8.32
C LEU A 94 20.29 21.34 8.97
N VAL A 95 19.47 22.37 8.78
CA VAL A 95 18.11 22.47 9.31
C VAL A 95 17.16 22.86 8.18
N ILE A 96 16.04 22.16 8.06
CA ILE A 96 14.95 22.56 7.16
C ILE A 96 13.81 23.14 7.96
N THR A 97 13.27 24.25 7.46
CA THR A 97 12.07 24.89 7.99
C THR A 97 10.98 24.94 6.93
N GLY A 98 9.75 24.62 7.31
CA GLY A 98 8.54 24.75 6.49
C GLY A 98 7.58 25.77 7.11
N GLY A 99 7.24 26.79 6.34
CA GLY A 99 6.38 27.88 6.76
C GLY A 99 4.97 27.83 6.18
N TYR A 100 4.08 28.60 6.79
CA TYR A 100 2.76 28.90 6.21
C TYR A 100 2.83 29.90 5.06
N ASP A 101 3.99 30.53 4.83
CA ASP A 101 4.33 31.31 3.63
C ASP A 101 4.55 30.46 2.36
N HIS A 102 4.17 29.18 2.42
CA HIS A 102 4.23 28.18 1.35
C HIS A 102 5.64 27.80 0.91
N LYS A 103 6.66 28.24 1.67
CA LYS A 103 8.06 28.02 1.35
C LYS A 103 8.69 27.00 2.28
N VAL A 104 9.65 26.26 1.74
CA VAL A 104 10.55 25.38 2.47
C VAL A 104 11.96 25.92 2.29
N LYS A 105 12.68 26.12 3.38
CA LYS A 105 14.02 26.69 3.38
C LYS A 105 14.99 25.77 4.10
N LEU A 106 16.16 25.58 3.50
CA LEU A 106 17.28 24.87 4.09
C LEU A 106 18.29 25.89 4.63
N TRP A 107 18.74 25.68 5.85
CA TRP A 107 19.68 26.52 6.58
C TRP A 107 20.92 25.71 6.97
N ASP A 108 22.09 26.31 6.79
CA ASP A 108 23.33 25.83 7.38
C ASP A 108 23.73 26.75 8.54
N SER A 109 23.74 26.21 9.76
CA SER A 109 24.11 26.96 10.97
C SER A 109 25.53 27.55 10.93
N ARG A 110 26.41 27.04 10.07
CA ARG A 110 27.78 27.57 9.89
C ARG A 110 27.81 28.89 9.14
N CYS A 111 26.88 29.09 8.20
CA CYS A 111 26.81 30.26 7.34
C CYS A 111 25.65 31.17 7.75
N ALA A 112 25.61 31.51 9.05
CA ALA A 112 24.47 32.22 9.63
C ALA A 112 24.16 33.58 8.97
N THR A 113 25.16 34.18 8.31
CA THR A 113 25.11 35.52 7.73
C THR A 113 24.67 35.55 6.25
N GLU A 114 24.61 34.42 5.56
CA GLU A 114 24.45 34.38 4.08
C GLU A 114 23.02 34.06 3.61
N GLY A 115 22.05 33.93 4.52
CA GLY A 115 20.66 33.61 4.18
C GLY A 115 20.40 32.11 3.98
N PRO A 116 19.24 31.70 3.43
CA PRO A 116 18.91 30.30 3.22
C PRO A 116 19.75 29.71 2.08
N SER A 117 20.28 28.51 2.28
CA SER A 117 21.10 27.82 1.27
C SER A 117 20.27 27.34 0.07
N VAL A 118 19.04 26.91 0.32
CA VAL A 118 18.07 26.49 -0.71
C VAL A 118 16.69 26.98 -0.30
N GLU A 119 15.94 27.53 -1.26
CA GLU A 119 14.55 27.93 -1.10
C GLU A 119 13.68 27.21 -2.13
N MET A 120 12.61 26.58 -1.66
CA MET A 120 11.71 25.75 -2.46
C MET A 120 10.28 26.21 -2.25
N ASP A 121 9.52 26.35 -3.34
CA ASP A 121 8.12 26.75 -3.28
C ASP A 121 7.20 25.52 -3.33
N ALA A 122 6.44 25.32 -2.27
CA ALA A 122 5.49 24.22 -2.16
C ALA A 122 4.07 24.61 -2.62
N GLY A 123 3.78 25.90 -2.85
CA GLY A 123 2.47 26.37 -3.33
C GLY A 123 1.27 26.10 -2.41
N ALA A 124 1.50 25.63 -1.18
CA ALA A 124 0.50 25.40 -0.15
C ALA A 124 1.15 25.45 1.24
N PRO A 125 0.38 25.68 2.33
CA PRO A 125 0.93 25.64 3.69
C PRO A 125 1.62 24.31 3.99
N VAL A 126 2.82 24.39 4.55
CA VAL A 126 3.65 23.22 4.86
C VAL A 126 3.36 22.78 6.29
N GLU A 127 2.85 21.55 6.45
CA GLU A 127 2.48 21.00 7.76
C GLU A 127 3.58 20.12 8.37
N SER A 128 4.33 19.39 7.54
CA SER A 128 5.44 18.56 8.01
C SER A 128 6.53 18.42 6.95
N VAL A 129 7.77 18.23 7.42
CA VAL A 129 8.95 18.03 6.59
C VAL A 129 9.80 16.94 7.21
N VAL A 130 10.40 16.07 6.39
CA VAL A 130 11.27 14.98 6.85
C VAL A 130 12.44 14.81 5.88
N PHE A 131 13.64 14.64 6.44
CA PHE A 131 14.81 14.16 5.70
C PHE A 131 14.68 12.67 5.41
N LEU A 132 14.93 12.28 4.17
CA LEU A 132 15.02 10.87 3.79
C LEU A 132 16.43 10.33 4.06
N ASN A 133 16.57 9.01 4.15
CA ASN A 133 17.82 8.32 4.55
C ASN A 133 19.03 8.57 3.63
N SER A 134 18.87 9.28 2.51
CA SER A 134 19.95 9.64 1.60
C SER A 134 20.51 11.05 1.79
N GLU A 135 20.04 11.84 2.78
CA GLU A 135 20.33 13.28 3.01
C GLU A 135 19.95 14.23 1.87
N HIS A 136 20.13 13.81 0.63
CA HIS A 136 19.89 14.56 -0.59
C HIS A 136 18.41 14.71 -0.89
N LEU A 137 17.54 13.88 -0.31
CA LEU A 137 16.11 13.93 -0.56
C LEU A 137 15.32 14.41 0.66
N ILE A 138 14.37 15.30 0.40
CA ILE A 138 13.42 15.83 1.39
C ILE A 138 12.01 15.43 0.98
N ALA A 139 11.22 14.93 1.92
CA ALA A 139 9.78 14.84 1.77
C ALA A 139 9.09 15.99 2.50
N THR A 140 8.25 16.74 1.79
CA THR A 140 7.50 17.88 2.34
C THR A 140 6.01 17.64 2.14
N ALA A 141 5.22 17.73 3.20
CA ALA A 141 3.76 17.71 3.15
C ALA A 141 3.24 19.14 3.03
N ALA A 142 2.72 19.48 1.86
CA ALA A 142 2.17 20.79 1.56
C ALA A 142 0.74 20.65 1.05
N GLY A 143 -0.22 21.06 1.88
CA GLY A 143 -1.62 20.78 1.63
C GLY A 143 -1.88 19.27 1.50
N ALA A 144 -2.60 18.85 0.46
CA ALA A 144 -2.94 17.44 0.21
C ALA A 144 -1.83 16.63 -0.51
N VAL A 145 -0.70 17.28 -0.81
CA VAL A 145 0.34 16.71 -1.67
C VAL A 145 1.61 16.50 -0.87
N VAL A 146 2.22 15.33 -1.02
CA VAL A 146 3.58 15.08 -0.54
C VAL A 146 4.54 15.27 -1.69
N ARG A 147 5.43 16.25 -1.60
CA ARG A 147 6.45 16.53 -2.60
C ARG A 147 7.80 16.00 -2.15
N ILE A 148 8.54 15.41 -3.08
CA ILE A 148 9.91 14.94 -2.86
C ILE A 148 10.86 15.81 -3.66
N TRP A 149 11.89 16.28 -2.99
CA TRP A 149 12.82 17.25 -3.51
C TRP A 149 14.24 16.75 -3.42
N ASP A 150 15.06 17.15 -4.39
CA ASP A 150 16.49 16.91 -4.40
C ASP A 150 17.25 18.18 -3.99
N ILE A 151 17.92 18.11 -2.84
CA ILE A 151 18.76 19.18 -2.30
C ILE A 151 20.05 19.33 -3.10
N ALA A 152 20.65 18.22 -3.56
CA ALA A 152 21.92 18.27 -4.29
C ALA A 152 21.76 19.00 -5.63
N ALA A 153 20.58 18.89 -6.24
CA ALA A 153 20.19 19.63 -7.44
C ALA A 153 19.63 21.04 -7.15
N GLY A 154 19.85 21.60 -5.95
CA GLY A 154 19.43 22.96 -5.59
C GLY A 154 17.93 23.10 -5.30
N GLY A 155 17.27 22.04 -4.81
CA GLY A 155 15.85 22.06 -4.48
C GLY A 155 14.94 21.71 -5.66
N ARG A 156 15.38 20.86 -6.59
CA ARG A 156 14.56 20.42 -7.72
C ARG A 156 13.45 19.49 -7.25
N LEU A 157 12.22 19.71 -7.73
CA LEU A 157 11.11 18.80 -7.50
C LEU A 157 11.33 17.51 -8.31
N LEU A 158 11.43 16.37 -7.64
CA LEU A 158 11.52 15.06 -8.29
C LEU A 158 10.13 14.46 -8.54
N MET A 159 9.28 14.47 -7.51
CA MET A 159 7.99 13.81 -7.57
C MET A 159 6.95 14.49 -6.68
N SER A 160 5.70 14.38 -7.09
CA SER A 160 4.51 14.88 -6.38
C SER A 160 3.54 13.72 -6.16
N LEU A 161 3.31 13.34 -4.90
CA LEU A 161 2.42 12.27 -4.50
C LEU A 161 1.07 12.83 -4.09
N GLN A 162 0.06 12.64 -4.95
CA GLN A 162 -1.32 13.10 -4.75
C GLN A 162 -2.24 11.93 -4.39
N GLN A 163 -2.01 11.29 -3.25
CA GLN A 163 -2.85 10.18 -2.76
C GLN A 163 -3.83 10.59 -1.66
N HIS A 164 -3.61 11.75 -1.03
CA HIS A 164 -4.50 12.27 0.01
C HIS A 164 -5.54 13.20 -0.59
N HIS A 165 -6.75 13.14 -0.03
CA HIS A 165 -7.87 14.00 -0.46
C HIS A 165 -7.94 15.31 0.33
N LYS A 166 -7.32 15.33 1.52
CA LYS A 166 -7.25 16.48 2.42
C LYS A 166 -5.79 16.73 2.81
N THR A 167 -5.57 17.77 3.59
CA THR A 167 -4.22 18.15 4.02
C THR A 167 -3.52 17.01 4.78
N VAL A 168 -2.26 16.81 4.44
CA VAL A 168 -1.33 15.88 5.09
C VAL A 168 -0.76 16.60 6.30
N THR A 169 -0.95 16.04 7.50
CA THR A 169 -0.57 16.67 8.76
C THR A 169 0.82 16.26 9.21
N SER A 170 1.20 15.01 8.96
CA SER A 170 2.44 14.45 9.47
C SER A 170 3.07 13.48 8.48
N LEU A 171 4.40 13.51 8.44
CA LEU A 171 5.25 12.59 7.71
C LEU A 171 6.17 11.89 8.71
N CYS A 172 6.44 10.62 8.47
CA CYS A 172 7.39 9.86 9.30
C CYS A 172 8.16 8.87 8.42
N LEU A 173 9.46 8.75 8.66
CA LEU A 173 10.31 7.78 8.00
C LEU A 173 10.40 6.50 8.83
N GLY A 174 10.31 5.33 8.19
CA GLY A 174 10.74 4.08 8.81
C GLY A 174 12.27 4.06 8.96
N LYS A 175 12.79 3.58 10.10
CA LYS A 175 14.23 3.61 10.37
C LYS A 175 15.04 2.73 9.43
N LYS A 176 14.45 1.65 8.91
CA LYS A 176 15.09 0.83 7.87
C LYS A 176 15.35 1.59 6.55
N GLY A 177 14.73 2.76 6.36
CA GLY A 177 14.99 3.60 5.18
C GLY A 177 14.26 3.17 3.92
N ASP A 178 13.32 2.23 4.04
CA ASP A 178 12.59 1.69 2.90
C ASP A 178 11.23 2.35 2.69
N VAL A 179 10.69 2.97 3.74
CA VAL A 179 9.28 3.35 3.81
C VAL A 179 9.09 4.78 4.33
N LEU A 180 8.21 5.53 3.66
CA LEU A 180 7.69 6.82 4.09
C LEU A 180 6.22 6.67 4.46
N LEU A 181 5.86 7.16 5.64
CA LEU A 181 4.48 7.22 6.12
C LEU A 181 3.96 8.65 6.00
N SER A 182 2.73 8.79 5.52
CA SER A 182 2.01 10.06 5.51
C SER A 182 0.64 9.93 6.15
N GLY A 183 0.32 10.85 7.05
CA GLY A 183 -0.95 10.92 7.76
C GLY A 183 -1.73 12.15 7.34
N GLY A 184 -3.00 11.97 7.00
CA GLY A 184 -3.87 13.07 6.57
C GLY A 184 -5.09 13.30 7.44
N ILE A 185 -5.68 14.48 7.29
CA ILE A 185 -7.01 14.82 7.83
C ILE A 185 -8.11 13.97 7.16
N ASP A 186 -7.81 13.35 6.01
CA ASP A 186 -8.68 12.38 5.33
C ASP A 186 -8.81 11.04 6.08
N ARG A 187 -8.22 10.94 7.28
CA ARG A 187 -8.22 9.76 8.15
C ARG A 187 -7.46 8.59 7.53
N ARG A 188 -6.58 8.85 6.57
CA ARG A 188 -5.73 7.82 5.97
C ARG A 188 -4.30 7.97 6.41
N VAL A 189 -3.67 6.82 6.65
CA VAL A 189 -2.22 6.69 6.75
C VAL A 189 -1.76 5.92 5.54
N ASN A 190 -1.01 6.57 4.66
CA ASN A 190 -0.46 5.96 3.47
C ASN A 190 1.00 5.58 3.70
N VAL A 191 1.36 4.42 3.15
CA VAL A 191 2.69 3.82 3.27
C VAL A 191 3.30 3.79 1.89
N PHE A 192 4.36 4.55 1.68
CA PHE A 192 5.07 4.66 0.40
C PHE A 192 6.41 3.94 0.48
N ARG A 193 6.78 3.22 -0.58
CA ARG A 193 8.14 2.70 -0.75
C ARG A 193 9.06 3.82 -1.24
N LEU A 194 10.24 3.99 -0.66
CA LEU A 194 11.15 5.10 -1.03
C LEU A 194 11.86 4.94 -2.39
N ILE A 195 11.96 3.71 -2.91
CA ILE A 195 12.63 3.43 -4.19
C ILE A 195 11.78 3.92 -5.37
N ASP A 196 10.52 3.51 -5.41
CA ASP A 196 9.60 3.80 -6.53
C ASP A 196 8.57 4.89 -6.20
N PHE A 197 8.50 5.29 -4.92
CA PHE A 197 7.43 6.11 -4.35
C PHE A 197 6.01 5.58 -4.62
N SER A 198 5.91 4.27 -4.83
CA SER A 198 4.63 3.58 -4.99
C SER A 198 3.92 3.42 -3.65
N LEU A 199 2.59 3.55 -3.69
CA LEU A 199 1.73 3.31 -2.54
C LEU A 199 1.69 1.80 -2.25
N LEU A 200 2.30 1.38 -1.15
CA LEU A 200 2.26 -0.02 -0.68
C LEU A 200 0.95 -0.32 0.03
N HIS A 201 0.54 0.58 0.92
CA HIS A 201 -0.61 0.36 1.78
C HIS A 201 -1.30 1.65 2.15
N SER A 202 -2.63 1.57 2.32
CA SER A 202 -3.48 2.68 2.75
C SER A 202 -4.33 2.20 3.91
N MET A 203 -4.03 2.70 5.11
CA MET A 203 -4.74 2.39 6.34
C MET A 203 -5.82 3.44 6.60
N SER A 204 -7.06 3.01 6.81
CA SER A 204 -8.14 3.91 7.22
C SER A 204 -8.27 3.94 8.74
N MET A 205 -8.28 5.13 9.31
CA MET A 205 -8.47 5.40 10.74
C MET A 205 -9.88 5.93 11.02
N ALA A 206 -10.31 5.86 12.27
CA ALA A 206 -11.65 6.31 12.67
C ALA A 206 -11.80 7.85 12.67
N ALA A 207 -10.72 8.59 12.93
CA ALA A 207 -10.72 10.05 13.01
C ALA A 207 -9.46 10.65 12.34
N PRO A 208 -9.40 11.99 12.18
CA PRO A 208 -8.28 12.67 11.52
C PRO A 208 -6.95 12.41 12.20
N VAL A 209 -5.93 12.13 11.40
CA VAL A 209 -4.56 11.92 11.90
C VAL A 209 -3.90 13.27 12.10
N LEU A 210 -3.41 13.54 13.31
CA LEU A 210 -2.72 14.78 13.67
C LEU A 210 -1.21 14.60 13.75
N SER A 211 -0.77 13.45 14.27
CA SER A 211 0.66 13.13 14.40
C SER A 211 0.90 11.65 14.16
N LEU A 212 2.10 11.35 13.66
CA LEU A 212 2.58 10.00 13.39
C LEU A 212 3.98 9.86 13.93
N ALA A 213 4.26 8.73 14.57
CA ALA A 213 5.61 8.36 14.99
C ALA A 213 5.83 6.86 14.81
N MET A 214 7.02 6.50 14.34
CA MET A 214 7.49 5.12 14.24
C MET A 214 8.51 4.81 15.32
N SER A 215 8.45 3.59 15.83
CA SER A 215 9.49 3.07 16.71
C SER A 215 10.82 2.91 15.99
N PRO A 216 11.94 2.99 16.73
CA PRO A 216 13.26 2.70 16.18
C PRO A 216 13.41 1.35 15.48
N ASP A 217 12.68 0.35 15.91
CA ASP A 217 12.77 -1.02 15.41
C ASP A 217 11.76 -1.30 14.28
N ASP A 218 10.97 -0.29 13.89
CA ASP A 218 9.85 -0.36 12.96
C ASP A 218 8.73 -1.34 13.36
N GLU A 219 8.69 -1.77 14.63
CA GLU A 219 7.68 -2.72 15.15
C GLU A 219 6.37 -2.05 15.56
N THR A 220 6.46 -0.86 16.15
CA THR A 220 5.30 -0.10 16.61
C THR A 220 5.17 1.23 15.87
N MET A 221 3.94 1.54 15.51
CA MET A 221 3.52 2.82 14.97
C MET A 221 2.54 3.45 15.94
N ALA A 222 2.80 4.69 16.34
CA ALA A 222 1.89 5.50 17.13
C ALA A 222 1.22 6.55 16.23
N VAL A 223 -0.10 6.58 16.26
CA VAL A 223 -0.93 7.48 15.46
C VAL A 223 -1.77 8.32 16.43
N GLY A 224 -1.53 9.62 16.44
CA GLY A 224 -2.34 10.59 17.17
C GLY A 224 -3.61 10.89 16.38
N ILE A 225 -4.74 10.40 16.86
CA ILE A 225 -6.04 10.51 16.21
C ILE A 225 -6.94 11.44 17.05
N GLY A 226 -7.02 12.73 16.70
CA GLY A 226 -7.85 13.68 17.44
C GLY A 226 -7.61 13.66 18.96
N GLN A 227 -8.52 13.04 19.72
CA GLN A 227 -8.43 12.88 21.18
C GLN A 227 -7.80 11.56 21.66
N LEU A 228 -7.55 10.60 20.76
CA LEU A 228 -7.06 9.26 21.08
C LEU A 228 -5.67 9.03 20.48
N LEU A 229 -4.92 8.10 21.07
CA LEU A 229 -3.67 7.60 20.52
C LEU A 229 -3.87 6.14 20.13
N ALA A 230 -3.75 5.82 18.85
CA ALA A 230 -3.73 4.44 18.37
C ALA A 230 -2.30 3.94 18.28
N ILE A 231 -2.02 2.80 18.93
CA ILE A 231 -0.73 2.14 18.87
C ILE A 231 -0.92 0.86 18.05
N HIS A 232 -0.34 0.84 16.87
CA HIS A 232 -0.29 -0.35 16.03
C HIS A 232 1.02 -1.07 16.31
N ARG A 233 0.93 -2.25 16.92
CA ARG A 233 2.07 -3.13 17.09
C ARG A 233 1.99 -4.24 16.06
N ARG A 234 3.02 -4.38 15.25
CA ARG A 234 3.20 -5.58 14.46
C ARG A 234 3.65 -6.66 15.43
N GLU A 235 2.78 -7.66 15.67
CA GLU A 235 3.28 -8.89 16.27
C GLU A 235 4.37 -9.42 15.34
N PRO A 236 5.57 -9.73 15.84
CA PRO A 236 6.53 -10.43 15.03
C PRO A 236 5.78 -11.68 14.57
N GLU A 237 5.72 -11.92 13.26
CA GLU A 237 5.28 -13.22 12.76
C GLU A 237 6.03 -14.22 13.60
N ALA A 238 5.31 -14.97 14.43
CA ALA A 238 5.90 -15.96 15.30
C ALA A 238 6.72 -16.81 14.35
N LYS A 239 8.05 -16.65 14.39
CA LYS A 239 8.97 -17.36 13.51
C LYS A 239 8.48 -18.78 13.55
N ALA A 240 7.92 -19.26 12.43
CA ALA A 240 7.43 -20.61 12.36
C ALA A 240 8.63 -21.49 12.73
N MET A 241 8.58 -22.00 13.96
CA MET A 241 9.55 -22.88 14.59
C MET A 241 11.02 -22.41 14.57
N VAL A 242 11.33 -21.36 15.33
CA VAL A 242 12.54 -21.43 16.18
C VAL A 242 12.05 -21.64 17.60
N SER A 243 11.53 -22.85 17.84
CA SER A 243 11.42 -23.34 19.20
C SER A 243 12.84 -23.42 19.75
N ALA A 244 13.22 -22.42 20.54
CA ALA A 244 14.10 -22.61 21.66
C ALA A 244 13.44 -23.65 22.59
N GLN A 245 13.52 -24.92 22.20
CA GLN A 245 13.51 -26.01 23.14
C GLN A 245 14.98 -26.21 23.50
N GLU A 246 15.29 -25.98 24.76
CA GLU A 246 16.47 -26.56 25.39
C GLU A 246 16.54 -28.03 24.97
N VAL A 247 17.53 -28.33 24.14
CA VAL A 247 17.77 -29.67 23.61
C VAL A 247 18.10 -30.56 24.80
N ASN A 248 17.11 -31.30 25.29
CA ASN A 248 17.34 -32.45 26.14
C ASN A 248 18.15 -33.45 25.31
N LYS A 249 19.47 -33.47 25.52
CA LYS A 249 20.48 -34.29 24.82
C LYS A 249 20.31 -35.81 24.93
N ARG A 250 19.14 -36.32 25.36
CA ARG A 250 18.92 -37.75 25.69
C ARG A 250 18.11 -38.55 24.67
N THR A 251 17.56 -37.96 23.62
CA THR A 251 16.84 -38.72 22.58
C THR A 251 17.48 -38.58 21.21
N MET A 252 18.78 -38.90 21.12
CA MET A 252 19.37 -39.31 19.85
C MET A 252 19.31 -40.84 19.77
N ILE A 253 18.25 -41.36 19.14
CA ILE A 253 18.26 -42.76 18.71
C ILE A 253 19.15 -42.81 17.47
N ARG A 254 20.36 -43.37 17.62
CA ARG A 254 21.27 -43.66 16.51
C ARG A 254 20.73 -44.89 15.77
N THR A 255 19.89 -44.70 14.76
CA THR A 255 19.64 -45.76 13.77
C THR A 255 20.83 -45.82 12.81
N ALA A 256 21.71 -46.80 13.02
CA ALA A 256 22.77 -47.11 12.08
C ALA A 256 22.14 -47.54 10.74
N ALA A 257 22.53 -46.89 9.65
CA ALA A 257 22.10 -47.27 8.30
C ALA A 257 22.59 -48.70 7.96
N PRO A 258 21.84 -49.47 7.17
CA PRO A 258 22.28 -50.81 6.75
C PRO A 258 23.50 -50.70 5.84
N ARG A 259 24.54 -51.47 6.14
CA ARG A 259 25.81 -51.49 5.38
C ARG A 259 25.61 -52.18 4.04
N VAL A 260 25.60 -51.41 2.95
CA VAL A 260 25.73 -51.94 1.59
C VAL A 260 27.21 -52.24 1.36
N HIS A 261 27.57 -53.52 1.32
CA HIS A 261 28.92 -53.95 0.96
C HIS A 261 28.98 -54.16 -0.55
N VAL A 262 29.64 -53.24 -1.25
CA VAL A 262 30.09 -53.48 -2.63
C VAL A 262 31.62 -53.61 -2.58
N GLN A 263 32.12 -54.80 -2.93
CA GLN A 263 33.53 -55.00 -3.20
C GLN A 263 33.85 -54.37 -4.56
N GLU A 264 34.84 -53.48 -4.63
CA GLU A 264 35.90 -53.54 -5.64
C GLU A 264 36.97 -52.45 -5.45
N ALA A 265 38.14 -52.75 -5.99
CA ALA A 265 39.45 -52.25 -5.60
C ALA A 265 39.75 -50.79 -5.97
N VAL A 266 40.26 -50.06 -4.97
CA VAL A 266 41.34 -49.05 -5.06
C VAL A 266 41.08 -47.83 -5.98
N LYS A 267 40.41 -46.82 -5.39
CA LYS A 267 40.79 -45.38 -5.30
C LYS A 267 39.56 -44.45 -5.36
N SER A 268 39.11 -44.08 -4.16
CA SER A 268 38.43 -42.84 -3.73
C SER A 268 37.65 -42.01 -4.77
N ARG A 269 36.32 -42.11 -4.71
CA ARG A 269 35.41 -41.01 -5.07
C ARG A 269 34.68 -40.57 -3.80
N GLU A 270 34.75 -39.29 -3.49
CA GLU A 270 34.06 -38.66 -2.36
C GLU A 270 32.54 -38.81 -2.55
N SER A 271 31.90 -39.55 -1.65
CA SER A 271 30.45 -39.59 -1.53
C SER A 271 29.99 -38.28 -0.92
N ILE A 272 29.33 -37.43 -1.70
CA ILE A 272 28.64 -36.25 -1.18
C ILE A 272 27.49 -36.75 -0.31
N GLU A 273 27.69 -36.75 1.00
CA GLU A 273 26.67 -37.00 2.00
C GLU A 273 25.66 -35.86 1.96
N ILE A 274 24.56 -36.02 1.23
CA ILE A 274 23.39 -35.16 1.40
C ILE A 274 22.64 -35.66 2.64
N THR A 275 23.15 -35.32 3.83
CA THR A 275 22.40 -35.47 5.08
C THR A 275 21.36 -34.36 5.14
N ALA A 276 20.16 -34.63 4.65
CA ALA A 276 19.00 -33.85 5.06
C ALA A 276 18.77 -34.13 6.55
N LYS A 277 18.80 -33.09 7.39
CA LYS A 277 18.28 -33.19 8.77
C LYS A 277 16.89 -33.81 8.66
N SER A 278 16.62 -34.88 9.41
CA SER A 278 15.28 -35.48 9.49
C SER A 278 14.32 -34.37 9.87
N THR A 279 13.68 -33.76 8.88
CA THR A 279 12.59 -32.82 9.09
C THR A 279 11.55 -33.57 9.91
N ASP A 280 11.04 -32.90 10.94
CA ASP A 280 10.00 -33.41 11.81
C ASP A 280 9.04 -34.28 11.01
N GLN A 281 8.88 -35.55 11.39
CA GLN A 281 7.92 -36.42 10.76
C GLN A 281 6.54 -35.77 10.97
N HIS A 282 6.09 -34.98 10.00
CA HIS A 282 4.80 -34.35 10.06
C HIS A 282 3.78 -35.48 10.21
N ARG A 283 3.11 -35.53 11.36
CA ARG A 283 2.06 -36.52 11.62
C ARG A 283 1.02 -36.33 10.54
N LEU A 284 0.96 -37.29 9.60
CA LEU A 284 0.00 -37.29 8.51
C LEU A 284 -1.40 -37.11 9.10
N SER A 285 -2.22 -36.29 8.45
CA SER A 285 -3.59 -36.16 8.88
C SER A 285 -4.28 -37.52 8.80
N LYS A 286 -5.29 -37.74 9.65
CA LYS A 286 -6.05 -38.99 9.63
C LYS A 286 -6.66 -39.26 8.24
N ILE A 287 -6.93 -38.21 7.47
CA ILE A 287 -7.46 -38.30 6.09
C ILE A 287 -6.34 -38.70 5.12
N ASP A 288 -5.14 -38.17 5.25
CA ASP A 288 -3.99 -38.56 4.41
C ASP A 288 -3.61 -40.04 4.64
N SER A 289 -3.75 -40.53 5.87
CA SER A 289 -3.58 -41.97 6.16
C SER A 289 -4.62 -42.83 5.44
N LEU A 290 -5.89 -42.40 5.39
CA LEU A 290 -6.95 -43.09 4.64
C LEU A 290 -6.73 -43.05 3.13
N LEU A 291 -6.25 -41.91 2.62
CA LEU A 291 -5.86 -41.78 1.22
C LEU A 291 -4.65 -42.64 0.90
N LYS A 292 -3.68 -42.78 1.80
CA LYS A 292 -2.56 -43.74 1.65
C LYS A 292 -3.07 -45.18 1.58
N GLY A 293 -4.07 -45.52 2.39
CA GLY A 293 -4.70 -46.85 2.39
C GLY A 293 -5.70 -47.13 1.26
N TYR A 294 -5.85 -46.26 0.26
CA TYR A 294 -6.86 -46.36 -0.83
C TYR A 294 -8.32 -46.45 -0.34
N GLN A 295 -8.59 -46.04 0.89
CA GLN A 295 -9.93 -46.03 1.48
C GLN A 295 -10.65 -44.72 1.15
N HIS A 296 -11.01 -44.55 -0.12
CA HIS A 296 -11.60 -43.31 -0.63
C HIS A 296 -13.01 -43.00 -0.08
N SER A 297 -13.85 -44.02 0.07
CA SER A 297 -15.20 -43.86 0.64
C SER A 297 -15.16 -43.46 2.12
N SER A 298 -14.25 -44.05 2.89
CA SER A 298 -14.02 -43.67 4.30
C SER A 298 -13.44 -42.28 4.43
N ALA A 299 -12.56 -41.86 3.51
CA ALA A 299 -12.01 -40.51 3.46
C ALA A 299 -13.12 -39.48 3.21
N VAL A 300 -13.98 -39.69 2.21
CA VAL A 300 -15.13 -38.80 1.92
C VAL A 300 -16.07 -38.70 3.10
N ARG A 301 -16.42 -39.82 3.73
CA ARG A 301 -17.24 -39.82 4.95
C ARG A 301 -16.61 -38.97 6.05
N LYS A 302 -15.30 -39.12 6.30
CA LYS A 302 -14.58 -38.35 7.32
C LYS A 302 -14.53 -36.85 7.01
N MET A 303 -14.34 -36.48 5.73
CA MET A 303 -14.29 -35.09 5.27
C MET A 303 -15.60 -34.35 5.53
N PHE A 304 -16.74 -35.02 5.30
CA PHE A 304 -18.07 -34.39 5.36
C PHE A 304 -18.89 -34.72 6.61
N GLN A 305 -18.45 -35.64 7.47
CA GLN A 305 -19.07 -35.90 8.78
C GLN A 305 -18.57 -34.94 9.89
N SER A 306 -17.43 -34.29 9.68
CA SER A 306 -16.74 -33.50 10.71
C SER A 306 -16.64 -32.02 10.34
N TYR A 307 -16.13 -31.18 11.24
CA TYR A 307 -16.00 -29.73 11.12
C TYR A 307 -15.03 -29.27 9.99
N TYR A 308 -14.30 -30.20 9.35
CA TYR A 308 -13.27 -29.92 8.35
C TYR A 308 -13.77 -29.10 7.15
N PHE A 309 -15.01 -29.30 6.69
CA PHE A 309 -15.54 -28.56 5.54
C PHE A 309 -15.80 -27.06 5.82
N HIS A 310 -15.85 -26.65 7.10
CA HIS A 310 -15.98 -25.24 7.49
C HIS A 310 -14.63 -24.57 7.71
N THR A 311 -13.67 -25.25 8.36
CA THR A 311 -12.38 -24.67 8.78
C THR A 311 -11.31 -24.71 7.70
N LYS A 312 -11.21 -25.82 6.95
CA LYS A 312 -10.07 -26.16 6.08
C LYS A 312 -10.54 -26.44 4.65
N LYS A 313 -11.22 -25.45 4.05
CA LYS A 313 -11.84 -25.59 2.73
C LYS A 313 -10.85 -25.95 1.63
N GLU A 314 -9.65 -25.36 1.67
CA GLU A 314 -8.59 -25.60 0.68
C GLU A 314 -8.02 -27.02 0.77
N GLU A 315 -7.83 -27.55 1.98
CA GLU A 315 -7.39 -28.95 2.19
C GLU A 315 -8.42 -29.96 1.67
N VAL A 316 -9.72 -29.70 1.86
CA VAL A 316 -10.78 -30.57 1.35
C VAL A 316 -10.76 -30.65 -0.18
N VAL A 317 -10.55 -29.52 -0.86
CA VAL A 317 -10.42 -29.51 -2.33
C VAL A 317 -9.16 -30.26 -2.76
N ALA A 318 -8.05 -30.13 -2.04
CA ALA A 318 -6.82 -30.88 -2.32
C ALA A 318 -7.04 -32.40 -2.18
N TRP A 319 -7.75 -32.86 -1.14
CA TRP A 319 -8.08 -34.27 -0.99
C TRP A 319 -9.01 -34.79 -2.09
N LEU A 320 -10.03 -34.02 -2.49
CA LEU A 320 -10.90 -34.37 -3.61
C LEU A 320 -10.12 -34.45 -4.94
N ARG A 321 -9.17 -33.55 -5.15
CA ARG A 321 -8.27 -33.57 -6.32
C ARG A 321 -7.46 -34.86 -6.38
N VAL A 322 -6.93 -35.33 -5.24
CA VAL A 322 -6.20 -36.62 -5.17
C VAL A 322 -7.12 -37.80 -5.49
N ILE A 323 -8.37 -37.79 -5.04
CA ILE A 323 -9.34 -38.86 -5.33
C ILE A 323 -9.70 -38.88 -6.83
N ILE A 324 -9.89 -37.70 -7.44
CA ILE A 324 -10.17 -37.57 -8.87
C ILE A 324 -8.99 -38.06 -9.71
N HIS A 325 -7.77 -37.67 -9.35
CA HIS A 325 -6.57 -38.12 -10.07
C HIS A 325 -6.37 -39.65 -10.03
N ARG A 326 -6.92 -40.31 -9.01
CA ARG A 326 -6.93 -41.78 -8.88
C ARG A 326 -8.10 -42.46 -9.58
N GLY A 327 -9.01 -41.70 -10.22
CA GLY A 327 -10.21 -42.24 -10.87
C GLY A 327 -11.20 -42.91 -9.92
N ALA A 328 -11.09 -42.66 -8.61
CA ALA A 328 -11.89 -43.34 -7.60
C ALA A 328 -13.12 -42.53 -7.14
N ILE A 329 -13.43 -41.40 -7.79
CA ILE A 329 -14.47 -40.47 -7.34
C ILE A 329 -15.87 -41.08 -7.36
N HIS A 330 -16.25 -41.79 -8.44
CA HIS A 330 -17.55 -42.47 -8.53
C HIS A 330 -17.72 -43.52 -7.42
N ARG A 331 -16.66 -44.30 -7.15
CA ARG A 331 -16.64 -45.30 -6.06
C ARG A 331 -16.67 -44.66 -4.67
N ALA A 332 -16.06 -43.49 -4.52
CA ALA A 332 -15.99 -42.79 -3.24
C ALA A 332 -17.34 -42.14 -2.87
N ILE A 333 -18.10 -41.67 -3.86
CA ILE A 333 -19.42 -41.05 -3.70
C ILE A 333 -20.53 -42.11 -3.60
N SER A 334 -20.41 -43.23 -4.30
CA SER A 334 -21.38 -44.33 -4.23
C SER A 334 -21.50 -44.91 -2.81
N GLY A 335 -22.74 -45.18 -2.38
CA GLY A 335 -23.02 -45.81 -1.08
C GLY A 335 -22.77 -44.93 0.15
N GLN A 336 -22.74 -43.60 -0.01
CA GLN A 336 -22.61 -42.67 1.12
C GLN A 336 -23.94 -42.41 1.81
N GLY A 337 -23.89 -42.14 3.12
CA GLY A 337 -25.08 -41.80 3.91
C GLY A 337 -25.66 -40.44 3.53
N ASN A 338 -26.96 -40.27 3.69
CA ASN A 338 -27.69 -39.06 3.31
C ASN A 338 -27.09 -37.77 3.90
N ASP A 339 -26.60 -37.80 5.14
CA ASP A 339 -25.99 -36.63 5.80
C ASP A 339 -24.69 -36.18 5.10
N VAL A 340 -23.89 -37.15 4.64
CA VAL A 340 -22.66 -36.88 3.89
C VAL A 340 -22.99 -36.24 2.55
N LEU A 341 -24.03 -36.73 1.86
CA LEU A 341 -24.49 -36.16 0.58
C LEU A 341 -25.04 -34.74 0.75
N VAL A 342 -25.80 -34.47 1.81
CA VAL A 342 -26.28 -33.12 2.15
C VAL A 342 -25.10 -32.17 2.38
N ASN A 343 -24.10 -32.58 3.16
CA ASN A 343 -22.93 -31.75 3.44
C ASN A 343 -22.04 -31.55 2.20
N LEU A 344 -21.89 -32.58 1.37
CA LEU A 344 -21.21 -32.50 0.08
C LEU A 344 -21.88 -31.48 -0.85
N LEU A 345 -23.21 -31.57 -1.03
CA LEU A 345 -23.95 -30.62 -1.87
C LEU A 345 -23.93 -29.20 -1.31
N ARG A 346 -23.99 -29.03 0.03
CA ARG A 346 -23.84 -27.72 0.67
C ARG A 346 -22.45 -27.14 0.43
N PHE A 347 -21.41 -27.96 0.51
CA PHE A 347 -20.04 -27.55 0.21
C PHE A 347 -19.88 -27.13 -1.25
N LEU A 348 -20.43 -27.91 -2.18
CA LEU A 348 -20.43 -27.60 -3.62
C LEU A 348 -21.13 -26.26 -3.90
N HIS A 349 -22.31 -26.04 -3.32
CA HIS A 349 -23.05 -24.78 -3.46
C HIS A 349 -22.24 -23.55 -3.02
N LEU A 350 -21.38 -23.69 -2.00
CA LEU A 350 -20.59 -22.59 -1.45
C LEU A 350 -19.23 -22.39 -2.13
N GLN A 351 -18.68 -23.43 -2.79
CA GLN A 351 -17.28 -23.42 -3.22
C GLN A 351 -17.07 -23.58 -4.73
N MET A 352 -18.06 -24.02 -5.50
CA MET A 352 -17.89 -24.29 -6.93
C MET A 352 -17.36 -23.10 -7.72
N PHE A 353 -17.87 -21.89 -7.49
CA PHE A 353 -17.55 -20.71 -8.29
C PHE A 353 -16.28 -19.97 -7.86
N ARG A 354 -15.47 -20.55 -6.97
CA ARG A 354 -14.10 -20.06 -6.76
C ARG A 354 -13.22 -20.63 -7.87
N GLY A 355 -12.58 -19.76 -8.65
CA GLY A 355 -11.84 -20.17 -9.85
C GLY A 355 -10.81 -21.27 -9.63
N SER A 356 -10.12 -21.30 -8.48
CA SER A 356 -9.14 -22.34 -8.15
C SER A 356 -9.75 -23.72 -7.86
N HIS A 357 -11.03 -23.79 -7.48
CA HIS A 357 -11.71 -25.01 -7.05
C HIS A 357 -12.66 -25.55 -8.12
N PHE A 358 -13.05 -24.74 -9.10
CA PHE A 358 -14.08 -25.06 -10.08
C PHE A 358 -13.78 -26.35 -10.84
N ASP A 359 -12.56 -26.53 -11.36
CA ASP A 359 -12.20 -27.72 -12.15
C ASP A 359 -12.36 -29.02 -11.35
N VAL A 360 -11.88 -29.03 -10.11
CA VAL A 360 -11.97 -30.20 -9.23
C VAL A 360 -13.43 -30.47 -8.86
N LEU A 361 -14.17 -29.44 -8.47
CA LEU A 361 -15.55 -29.60 -8.01
C LEU A 361 -16.53 -29.93 -9.13
N ARG A 362 -16.27 -29.47 -10.36
CA ARG A 362 -17.03 -29.86 -11.55
C ARG A 362 -17.03 -31.38 -11.71
N HIS A 363 -15.86 -32.01 -11.66
CA HIS A 363 -15.76 -33.47 -11.76
C HIS A 363 -16.50 -34.20 -10.62
N VAL A 364 -16.53 -33.62 -9.41
CA VAL A 364 -17.32 -34.17 -8.29
C VAL A 364 -18.82 -34.08 -8.55
N VAL A 365 -19.28 -32.98 -9.14
CA VAL A 365 -20.69 -32.78 -9.52
C VAL A 365 -21.12 -33.73 -10.63
N ASP A 366 -20.30 -33.86 -11.68
CA ASP A 366 -20.55 -34.78 -12.78
C ASP A 366 -20.65 -36.22 -12.22
N ALA A 367 -19.70 -36.63 -11.39
CA ALA A 367 -19.73 -37.92 -10.72
C ALA A 367 -20.95 -38.12 -9.80
N PHE A 368 -21.40 -37.07 -9.11
CA PHE A 368 -22.60 -37.13 -8.27
C PHE A 368 -23.86 -37.36 -9.10
N PHE A 369 -24.03 -36.60 -10.20
CA PHE A 369 -25.20 -36.76 -11.06
C PHE A 369 -25.22 -38.08 -11.81
N GLU A 370 -24.06 -38.60 -12.23
CA GLU A 370 -23.97 -39.92 -12.89
C GLU A 370 -24.34 -41.07 -11.94
N VAL A 371 -23.86 -41.04 -10.69
CA VAL A 371 -24.12 -42.12 -9.71
C VAL A 371 -25.57 -42.11 -9.25
N TYR A 372 -26.14 -40.93 -9.00
CA TYR A 372 -27.49 -40.79 -8.43
C TYR A 372 -28.58 -40.48 -9.46
N ALA A 373 -28.31 -40.62 -10.76
CA ALA A 373 -29.29 -40.35 -11.83
C ALA A 373 -30.55 -41.21 -11.71
N ASN A 374 -30.40 -42.47 -11.28
CA ASN A 374 -31.45 -43.48 -11.30
C ASN A 374 -31.95 -43.89 -9.90
N GLU A 375 -31.42 -43.29 -8.84
CA GLU A 375 -31.78 -43.64 -7.45
C GLU A 375 -32.81 -42.66 -6.86
N GLU A 376 -33.71 -43.15 -6.02
CA GLU A 376 -34.64 -42.32 -5.26
C GLU A 376 -33.90 -41.55 -4.15
N LEU A 377 -33.66 -40.27 -4.39
CA LEU A 377 -32.98 -39.37 -3.46
C LEU A 377 -33.91 -38.88 -2.34
N HIS A 378 -33.36 -38.76 -1.13
CA HIS A 378 -34.06 -38.13 -0.02
C HIS A 378 -34.46 -36.66 -0.38
N PRO A 379 -35.66 -36.18 -0.02
CA PRO A 379 -36.18 -34.87 -0.46
C PRO A 379 -35.27 -33.68 -0.15
N LYS A 380 -34.51 -33.72 0.95
CA LYS A 380 -33.49 -32.69 1.28
C LYS A 380 -32.35 -32.63 0.27
N VAL A 381 -31.88 -33.78 -0.22
CA VAL A 381 -30.79 -33.89 -1.20
C VAL A 381 -31.28 -33.41 -2.56
N ALA A 382 -32.49 -33.82 -2.95
CA ALA A 382 -33.13 -33.36 -4.18
C ALA A 382 -33.30 -31.83 -4.23
N LYS A 383 -33.77 -31.22 -3.13
CA LYS A 383 -33.89 -29.75 -3.03
C LYS A 383 -32.54 -29.03 -3.20
N LEU A 384 -31.46 -29.58 -2.63
CA LEU A 384 -30.12 -29.02 -2.78
C LEU A 384 -29.57 -29.19 -4.19
N ALA A 385 -29.81 -30.32 -4.84
CA ALA A 385 -29.44 -30.54 -6.25
C ALA A 385 -30.17 -29.58 -7.20
N LEU A 386 -31.46 -29.32 -6.94
CA LEU A 386 -32.24 -28.33 -7.69
C LEU A 386 -31.73 -26.90 -7.42
N GLY A 387 -31.37 -26.62 -6.17
CA GLY A 387 -30.64 -25.40 -5.80
C GLY A 387 -29.35 -25.25 -6.60
N LEU A 388 -28.57 -26.31 -6.75
CA LEU A 388 -27.34 -26.28 -7.53
C LEU A 388 -27.60 -25.94 -9.01
N LYS A 389 -28.62 -26.54 -9.63
CA LYS A 389 -29.04 -26.21 -11.00
C LYS A 389 -29.35 -24.72 -11.17
N THR A 390 -30.10 -24.14 -10.23
CA THR A 390 -30.44 -22.70 -10.30
C THR A 390 -29.22 -21.80 -10.16
N VAL A 391 -28.24 -22.17 -9.34
CA VAL A 391 -27.00 -21.38 -9.21
C VAL A 391 -26.12 -21.52 -10.45
N VAL A 392 -25.97 -22.72 -11.01
CA VAL A 392 -25.25 -22.93 -12.28
C VAL A 392 -25.90 -22.11 -13.41
N GLY A 393 -27.24 -22.05 -13.45
CA GLY A 393 -27.96 -21.21 -14.41
C GLY A 393 -27.66 -19.71 -14.24
N LYS A 394 -27.60 -19.21 -13.00
CA LYS A 394 -27.22 -17.81 -12.73
C LYS A 394 -25.77 -17.54 -13.13
N GLU A 395 -24.86 -18.45 -12.85
CA GLU A 395 -23.46 -18.29 -13.25
C GLU A 395 -23.31 -18.25 -14.76
N LEU A 396 -24.03 -19.09 -15.50
CA LEU A 396 -24.00 -19.08 -16.97
C LEU A 396 -24.36 -17.70 -17.53
N VAL A 397 -25.34 -17.01 -16.91
CA VAL A 397 -25.69 -15.64 -17.28
C VAL A 397 -24.54 -14.67 -17.00
N VAL A 398 -23.88 -14.78 -15.85
CA VAL A 398 -22.71 -13.95 -15.49
C VAL A 398 -21.54 -14.19 -16.47
N GLN A 399 -21.27 -15.44 -16.84
CA GLN A 399 -20.22 -15.79 -17.82
C GLN A 399 -20.54 -15.22 -19.21
N ASN A 400 -21.81 -15.25 -19.63
CA ASN A 400 -22.23 -14.61 -20.87
C ASN A 400 -22.04 -13.09 -20.82
N GLN A 401 -22.35 -12.44 -19.69
CA GLN A 401 -22.08 -11.00 -19.52
C GLN A 401 -20.58 -10.69 -19.52
N LEU A 402 -19.76 -11.52 -18.88
CA LEU A 402 -18.29 -11.39 -18.88
C LEU A 402 -17.71 -11.54 -20.29
N SER A 403 -18.16 -12.51 -21.07
CA SER A 403 -17.69 -12.66 -22.46
C SER A 403 -18.10 -11.47 -23.33
N GLN A 404 -19.28 -10.89 -23.13
CA GLN A 404 -19.69 -9.65 -23.80
C GLN A 404 -18.81 -8.46 -23.41
N THR A 405 -18.48 -8.28 -22.12
CA THR A 405 -17.60 -7.18 -21.68
C THR A 405 -16.16 -7.36 -22.15
N ILE A 406 -15.66 -8.58 -22.20
CA ILE A 406 -14.35 -8.90 -22.80
C ILE A 406 -14.36 -8.53 -24.29
N GLY A 407 -15.37 -8.94 -25.05
CA GLY A 407 -15.49 -8.57 -26.46
C GLY A 407 -15.58 -7.05 -26.69
N ALA A 408 -16.29 -6.32 -25.81
CA ALA A 408 -16.33 -4.87 -25.86
C ALA A 408 -14.97 -4.22 -25.55
N LEU A 409 -14.24 -4.73 -24.56
CA LEU A 409 -12.89 -4.25 -24.21
C LEU A 409 -11.88 -4.56 -25.31
N GLU A 410 -11.94 -5.73 -25.92
CA GLU A 410 -11.09 -6.09 -27.07
C GLU A 410 -11.36 -5.18 -28.26
N SER A 411 -12.63 -4.86 -28.53
CA SER A 411 -13.00 -3.89 -29.56
C SER A 411 -12.39 -2.50 -29.29
N ILE A 412 -12.49 -2.00 -28.05
CA ILE A 412 -11.89 -0.72 -27.65
C ILE A 412 -10.36 -0.77 -27.76
N MET A 413 -9.73 -1.86 -27.32
CA MET A 413 -8.28 -2.02 -27.38
C MET A 413 -7.78 -2.09 -28.83
N ASN A 414 -8.52 -2.76 -29.72
CA ASN A 414 -8.21 -2.81 -31.14
C ASN A 414 -8.39 -1.43 -31.78
N ALA A 415 -9.45 -0.69 -31.44
CA ALA A 415 -9.65 0.69 -31.89
C ALA A 415 -8.55 1.65 -31.39
N ALA A 416 -8.08 1.49 -30.16
CA ALA A 416 -6.96 2.26 -29.62
C ALA A 416 -5.62 1.93 -30.31
N ARG A 417 -5.41 0.66 -30.69
CA ARG A 417 -4.22 0.25 -31.46
C ARG A 417 -4.26 0.81 -32.87
N THR A 418 -5.40 0.76 -33.56
CA THR A 418 -5.53 1.33 -34.91
C THR A 418 -5.44 2.85 -34.91
N SER A 419 -5.98 3.54 -33.90
CA SER A 419 -5.82 4.99 -33.78
C SER A 419 -4.39 5.41 -33.49
N SER A 420 -3.63 4.63 -32.70
CA SER A 420 -2.19 4.87 -32.51
C SER A 420 -1.36 4.68 -33.77
N LEU A 421 -1.82 3.84 -34.72
CA LEU A 421 -1.21 3.67 -36.04
C LEU A 421 -1.59 4.80 -37.03
N HIS A 422 -2.67 5.54 -36.78
CA HIS A 422 -3.06 6.72 -37.58
C HIS A 422 -2.44 8.03 -37.08
N PHE A 423 -1.56 7.99 -36.08
CA PHE A 423 -0.75 9.15 -35.67
C PHE A 423 0.60 9.17 -36.41
N GLU A 424 0.58 9.04 -37.74
CA GLU A 424 1.62 9.66 -38.55
C GLU A 424 1.23 11.13 -38.75
N PRO A 425 2.04 12.11 -38.34
CA PRO A 425 1.71 13.51 -38.57
C PRO A 425 1.57 13.73 -40.09
N PRO A 426 0.47 14.37 -40.56
CA PRO A 426 0.30 14.64 -41.98
C PRO A 426 1.48 15.48 -42.47
N LYS A 427 2.21 14.97 -43.47
CA LYS A 427 3.37 15.62 -44.12
C LYS A 427 3.00 16.96 -44.81
N ASP A 428 1.72 17.31 -44.87
CA ASP A 428 1.19 18.44 -45.64
C ASP A 428 1.00 19.75 -44.85
N MET A 429 1.43 19.82 -43.58
CA MET A 429 1.46 21.11 -42.84
C MET A 429 2.49 22.10 -43.42
N SER A 430 3.42 21.64 -44.26
CA SER A 430 4.42 22.49 -44.90
C SER A 430 3.95 23.11 -46.24
N SER A 431 2.96 22.51 -46.90
CA SER A 431 2.37 23.04 -48.14
C SER A 431 1.31 24.10 -47.84
N LEU A 432 0.43 23.86 -46.84
CA LEU A 432 -0.58 24.82 -46.40
C LEU A 432 0.02 26.11 -45.79
N ALA A 433 1.15 26.00 -45.09
CA ALA A 433 1.86 27.18 -44.58
C ALA A 433 2.52 28.02 -45.69
N LYS A 434 2.97 27.39 -46.78
CA LYS A 434 3.53 28.11 -47.95
C LYS A 434 2.45 28.80 -48.78
N GLU A 435 1.26 28.22 -48.85
CA GLU A 435 0.11 28.81 -49.55
C GLU A 435 -0.46 30.00 -48.77
N GLY A 436 -0.53 29.91 -47.43
CA GLY A 436 -0.90 31.03 -46.57
C GLY A 436 0.10 32.20 -46.60
N LEU A 437 1.41 31.91 -46.70
CA LEU A 437 2.45 32.94 -46.84
C LEU A 437 2.48 33.60 -48.24
N ARG A 438 2.09 32.88 -49.30
CA ARG A 438 1.93 33.47 -50.65
C ARG A 438 0.73 34.42 -50.72
N GLN A 439 -0.40 34.04 -50.11
CA GLN A 439 -1.59 34.90 -50.08
C GLN A 439 -1.42 36.18 -49.23
N LEU A 440 -0.48 36.17 -48.26
CA LEU A 440 -0.12 37.36 -47.49
C LEU A 440 0.88 38.27 -48.22
N ALA A 441 1.69 37.73 -49.12
CA ALA A 441 2.64 38.50 -49.94
C ALA A 441 1.97 39.22 -51.13
N GLU A 442 0.85 38.71 -51.64
CA GLU A 442 0.06 39.35 -52.73
C GLU A 442 -0.86 40.49 -52.24
N ARG A 443 -0.96 40.74 -50.93
CA ARG A 443 -1.82 41.78 -50.34
C ARG A 443 -1.15 43.14 -50.08
N GLN A 444 0.10 43.34 -50.49
CA GLN A 444 0.82 44.63 -50.33
C GLN A 444 1.12 45.40 -51.62
N SER A 445 0.52 45.03 -52.77
CA SER A 445 0.59 45.84 -53.99
C SER A 445 -0.80 46.20 -54.51
N ASP A 446 -1.08 47.49 -54.41
CA ASP A 446 -1.96 48.32 -55.23
C ASP A 446 -3.44 48.56 -54.86
N PRO A 447 -3.95 49.78 -55.16
CA PRO A 447 -5.18 50.34 -54.59
C PRO A 447 -6.36 50.33 -55.59
N LEU A 448 -7.53 50.72 -55.06
CA LEU A 448 -8.80 51.08 -55.73
C LEU A 448 -9.78 49.94 -56.07
N GLY A 449 -10.97 50.01 -55.45
CA GLY A 449 -12.22 49.93 -56.22
C GLY A 449 -13.12 48.71 -56.01
N LEU A 450 -14.15 48.93 -55.17
CA LEU A 450 -15.56 48.51 -55.34
C LEU A 450 -15.99 47.04 -55.12
N PHE A 451 -17.22 46.95 -54.57
CA PHE A 451 -18.09 45.79 -54.30
C PHE A 451 -17.73 44.99 -53.02
N GLY A 452 -18.60 44.76 -52.05
CA GLY A 452 -20.03 45.03 -51.83
C GLY A 452 -20.48 44.11 -50.68
N GLU A 453 -20.96 44.67 -49.58
CA GLU A 453 -21.65 43.94 -48.50
C GLU A 453 -23.10 43.62 -48.91
N PRO A 454 -23.78 42.58 -48.35
CA PRO A 454 -24.44 42.73 -47.04
C PRO A 454 -24.46 41.48 -46.11
N THR A 455 -24.11 41.74 -44.86
CA THR A 455 -24.84 41.52 -43.58
C THR A 455 -25.51 40.19 -43.17
N LEU A 456 -25.20 39.88 -41.91
CA LEU A 456 -25.91 39.11 -40.88
C LEU A 456 -27.44 39.26 -40.80
N GLY A 457 -28.07 38.14 -40.41
CA GLY A 457 -29.40 37.98 -39.79
C GLY A 457 -29.76 36.48 -39.84
N SER A 458 -30.30 35.80 -38.85
CA SER A 458 -30.85 36.12 -37.54
C SER A 458 -30.94 34.81 -36.74
N LEU A 459 -30.62 34.86 -35.45
CA LEU A 459 -30.98 33.85 -34.45
C LEU A 459 -32.49 33.88 -34.19
N SER A 460 -33.17 32.72 -34.23
CA SER A 460 -34.27 32.40 -33.32
C SER A 460 -34.57 30.90 -33.29
N LEU A 461 -34.66 30.37 -32.07
CA LEU A 461 -35.23 29.09 -31.66
C LEU A 461 -36.54 28.80 -32.41
N ASP A 462 -36.70 27.58 -32.94
CA ASP A 462 -38.03 26.92 -33.14
C ASP A 462 -37.97 25.44 -33.59
N LEU A 463 -36.80 24.79 -33.59
CA LEU A 463 -36.64 23.47 -34.25
C LEU A 463 -36.29 22.29 -33.31
N LEU A 464 -36.42 22.45 -32.00
CA LEU A 464 -36.06 21.41 -31.03
C LEU A 464 -37.21 20.53 -30.51
N ASP A 465 -38.47 20.75 -30.91
CA ASP A 465 -39.61 19.99 -30.35
C ASP A 465 -40.31 18.98 -31.28
N ASN A 466 -39.87 18.78 -32.53
CA ASN A 466 -40.66 17.98 -33.49
C ASN A 466 -39.99 16.72 -34.08
N LYS A 467 -39.01 16.13 -33.40
CA LYS A 467 -38.49 14.79 -33.77
C LYS A 467 -38.61 13.72 -32.68
N ALA A 468 -39.51 13.93 -31.72
CA ALA A 468 -39.84 12.94 -30.68
C ALA A 468 -41.04 12.03 -31.03
N ASN A 469 -41.71 12.19 -32.19
CA ASN A 469 -42.87 11.37 -32.54
C ASN A 469 -42.86 10.95 -34.02
N SER A 470 -42.21 9.83 -34.33
CA SER A 470 -42.65 8.91 -35.39
C SER A 470 -41.75 7.69 -35.43
N GLN A 471 -42.08 6.69 -34.61
CA GLN A 471 -42.04 5.25 -34.92
C GLN A 471 -42.09 4.44 -33.61
N ILE A 472 -43.27 4.45 -32.99
CA ILE A 472 -43.74 3.37 -32.13
C ILE A 472 -45.13 3.00 -32.68
N ALA A 473 -45.17 1.97 -33.52
CA ALA A 473 -46.37 1.15 -33.77
C ALA A 473 -45.97 -0.13 -34.51
N VAL A 474 -46.21 -1.25 -33.83
CA VAL A 474 -46.11 -2.67 -34.23
C VAL A 474 -44.72 -3.30 -34.18
#